data_AF-A0A943JW97-F1
#
_entry.id   AF-A0A943JW97-F1
#
_cell.length_a   1.000
_cell.length_b   1.000
_cell.length_c   1.000
_cell.angle_alpha   90.00
_cell.angle_beta   90.00
_cell.angle_gamma   90.00
#
_symmetry.space_group_name_H-M   'P 1'
#
loop_
_entity.id
_entity.type
_entity.pdbx_description
1 polymer ?
#
loop_
_entity_poly.entity_id
_entity_poly.type
_entity_poly.pdbx_seq_one_letter_code
_entity_poly.pdbx_strand_id
1 'polypeptide(L)' 'MYNLCKKIILGGVYEKGDMLNKLDIYLLKNRITQEQYTELIDLIS' A
#
# COMPACT_ATOMS: atom_id res chain seq x y z
N MET A 1 -6.94 5.72 4.52
CA MET A 1 -6.50 4.38 4.06
C MET A 1 -4.98 4.24 4.00
N TYR A 2 -4.23 5.23 3.51
CA TYR A 2 -2.75 5.21 3.47
C TYR A 2 -2.09 4.96 4.83
N ASN A 3 -2.51 5.65 5.90
CA ASN A 3 -1.98 5.39 7.25
C ASN A 3 -2.13 3.93 7.69
N LEU A 4 -3.22 3.25 7.27
CA LEU A 4 -3.43 1.84 7.59
C LEU A 4 -2.42 0.97 6.83
N CYS A 5 -2.25 1.22 5.52
CA CYS A 5 -1.27 0.49 4.72
C CYS A 5 0.14 0.70 5.27
N LYS A 6 0.51 1.95 5.56
CA LYS A 6 1.79 2.32 6.17
C LYS A 6 2.03 1.61 7.50
N LYS A 7 1.00 1.52 8.37
CA LYS A 7 1.10 0.79 9.64
C LYS A 7 1.33 -0.71 9.46
N ILE A 8 0.67 -1.32 8.48
CA ILE A 8 0.82 -2.74 8.19
C ILE A 8 2.22 -3.02 7.62
N ILE A 9 2.70 -2.16 6.71
CA ILE A 9 4.05 -2.26 6.11
C ILE A 9 5.12 -2.12 7.21
N LEU A 10 5.01 -1.09 8.05
CA LEU A 10 5.93 -0.89 9.17
C LEU A 10 5.84 -1.99 10.23
N GLY A 11 4.68 -2.63 10.36
CA GLY A 11 4.48 -3.73 11.29
C GLY A 11 5.06 -5.06 10.81
N GLY A 12 5.46 -5.18 9.53
CA GLY A 12 5.94 -6.44 8.96
C GLY A 12 4.88 -7.54 8.85
N VAL A 13 3.62 -7.22 9.15
CA VAL A 13 2.47 -8.15 9.08
C VAL A 13 1.82 -8.05 7.70
N TYR A 14 2.61 -8.23 6.66
CA TYR A 14 2.12 -8.28 5.29
C TYR A 14 2.96 -9.21 4.44
N GLU A 15 2.30 -9.86 3.50
CA GLU A 15 2.99 -10.46 2.36
C GLU A 15 3.08 -9.43 1.24
N LYS A 16 4.27 -9.27 0.68
CA LYS A 16 4.55 -8.36 -0.45
C LYS A 16 3.50 -8.49 -1.55
N GLY A 17 3.13 -9.72 -1.91
CA GLY A 17 2.12 -10.00 -2.93
C GLY A 17 0.71 -9.52 -2.57
N ASP A 18 0.24 -9.77 -1.35
CA ASP A 18 -1.10 -9.36 -0.91
C ASP A 18 -1.18 -7.82 -0.77
N MET A 19 -0.09 -7.20 -0.30
CA MET A 19 -0.01 -5.76 -0.11
C MET A 19 -0.01 -5.01 -1.44
N LEU A 20 0.75 -5.50 -2.43
CA LEU A 20 0.73 -5.01 -3.81
C LEU A 20 -0.69 -5.10 -4.39
N ASN A 21 -1.34 -6.26 -4.26
CA ASN A 21 -2.69 -6.48 -4.79
C ASN A 21 -3.73 -5.55 -4.15
N LYS A 22 -3.65 -5.35 -2.83
CA LYS A 22 -4.48 -4.37 -2.13
C LYS A 22 -4.23 -2.94 -2.61
N LEU A 23 -2.97 -2.53 -2.73
CA LEU A 23 -2.59 -1.22 -3.22
C LEU A 23 -3.15 -0.97 -4.62
N ASP A 24 -3.07 -1.95 -5.51
CA ASP A 24 -3.59 -1.89 -6.88
C ASP A 24 -5.10 -1.70 -6.91
N ILE A 25 -5.84 -2.47 -6.09
CA ILE A 25 -7.30 -2.29 -5.91
C ILE A 25 -7.62 -0.91 -5.32
N TYR A 26 -6.83 -0.39 -4.39
CA TYR A 26 -7.05 0.93 -3.82
C TYR A 26 -6.81 2.05 -4.83
N LEU A 27 -5.81 1.91 -5.70
CA LEU A 27 -5.53 2.84 -6.79
C LEU A 27 -6.65 2.78 -7.85
N LEU A 28 -7.06 1.56 -8.25
CA LEU A 28 -8.18 1.34 -9.17
C LEU A 28 -9.50 1.91 -8.64
N LYS A 29 -9.74 1.82 -7.33
CA LYS A 29 -10.91 2.43 -6.67
C LYS A 29 -10.74 3.92 -6.38
N ASN A 30 -9.65 4.55 -6.82
CA ASN A 30 -9.33 5.95 -6.57
C ASN A 30 -9.37 6.32 -5.07
N ARG A 31 -9.06 5.36 -4.19
CA ARG A 31 -9.02 5.54 -2.72
C ARG A 31 -7.68 6.09 -2.23
N ILE A 32 -6.65 5.96 -3.05
CA ILE A 32 -5.32 6.54 -2.84
C ILE A 32 -4.87 7.18 -4.14
N THR A 33 -4.06 8.23 -4.03
CA THR A 33 -3.42 8.87 -5.19
C THR A 33 -2.18 8.09 -5.62
N GLN A 34 -1.76 8.33 -6.86
CA GLN A 34 -0.57 7.70 -7.43
C GLN A 34 0.69 7.99 -6.60
N GLU A 35 0.84 9.20 -6.03
CA GLU A 35 1.92 9.54 -5.10
C GLU A 35 1.91 8.67 -3.83
N GLN A 36 0.73 8.49 -3.22
CA GLN A 36 0.61 7.65 -2.01
C GLN A 36 0.84 6.18 -2.30
N TYR A 37 0.46 5.71 -3.49
CA TYR A 37 0.79 4.37 -3.96
C TYR A 37 2.31 4.20 -4.09
N THR A 38 2.99 5.13 -4.76
CA THR A 38 4.45 5.09 -4.94
C THR A 38 5.19 5.10 -3.60
N GLU A 39 4.79 5.96 -2.65
CA GLU A 39 5.38 5.96 -1.30
C GLU A 39 5.21 4.61 -0.57
N LEU A 40 4.03 4.01 -0.68
CA LEU A 40 3.76 2.72 -0.03
C LEU A 40 4.54 1.59 -0.69
N ILE A 41 4.72 1.60 -2.01
CA ILE A 41 5.57 0.66 -2.75
C ILE A 41 7.04 0.82 -2.36
N ASP A 42 7.51 2.07 -2.24
CA ASP A 42 8.90 2.37 -1.85
C ASP A 42 9.20 1.85 -0.43
N LEU A 43 8.23 1.97 0.49
CA LEU A 43 8.31 1.39 1.84
C LEU A 43 8.27 -0.15 1.86
N ILE A 44 7.66 -0.77 0.85
CA ILE A 44 7.59 -2.22 0.71
C ILE A 44 8.88 -2.76 0.06
N SER A 45 9.54 -1.97 -0.79
CA SER A 45 10.67 -2.39 -1.63
C SER A 45 11.83 -2.96 -0.83
#